data_AF-A0A7D9ENC1-F1
#
_entry.id   AF-A0A7D9ENC1-F1
#
_cell.length_a   1.000
_cell.length_b   1.000
_cell.length_c   1.000
_cell.angle_alpha   90.00
_cell.angle_beta   90.00
_cell.angle_gamma   90.00
#
_symmetry.space_group_name_H-M   'P 1'
#
loop_
_entity.id
_entity.type
_entity.pdbx_description
1 polymer ?
#
loop_
_entity_poly.entity_id
_entity_poly.type
_entity_poly.pdbx_seq_one_letter_code
_entity_poly.pdbx_strand_id
1 'polypeptide(L)'
;MSKAFDKVNHELLLSKLSKLGFGGGLLQWFRSYLSNRRQRITALGATSNTLPVTSGVPQGSILGPILFLLYVHDLPGLVKSSQVAMFADDAKIF
;
A
#
# COMPACT_ATOMS: atom_id res chain seq x y z
N MET A 1 11.92 3.24 8.02
CA MET A 1 10.66 3.87 7.53
C MET A 1 9.62 3.80 8.64
N SER A 2 8.73 4.78 8.81
CA SER A 2 7.63 4.67 9.78
C SER A 2 6.29 4.58 9.05
N LYS A 3 5.44 3.64 9.48
CA LYS A 3 4.06 3.42 8.98
C LYS A 3 4.00 3.18 7.46
N ALA A 4 4.79 2.24 6.96
CA ALA A 4 4.93 2.00 5.52
C ALA A 4 3.58 1.65 4.85
N PHE A 5 2.76 0.83 5.52
CA PHE A 5 1.43 0.46 5.07
C PHE A 5 0.45 1.64 4.97
N ASP A 6 0.63 2.69 5.76
CA ASP A 6 -0.27 3.87 5.78
C ASP A 6 0.10 4.91 4.71
N LYS A 7 1.28 4.76 4.10
CA LYS A 7 1.88 5.73 3.16
C LYS A 7 1.81 5.31 1.70
N VAL A 8 1.17 4.19 1.39
CA VAL A 8 1.02 3.71 0.01
C VAL A 8 0.18 4.73 -0.79
N ASN A 9 0.76 5.30 -1.84
CA ASN A 9 0.01 6.20 -2.73
C ASN A 9 -0.89 5.37 -3.65
N HIS A 10 -2.20 5.66 -3.64
CA HIS A 10 -3.20 4.86 -4.37
C HIS A 10 -3.02 4.92 -5.89
N GLU A 11 -2.80 6.10 -6.47
CA GLU A 11 -2.62 6.23 -7.93
C GLU A 11 -1.32 5.58 -8.41
N LEU A 12 -0.24 5.70 -7.63
CA LEU A 12 1.02 5.02 -7.94
C LEU A 12 0.86 3.50 -7.84
N LEU A 13 0.15 2.99 -6.82
CA LEU A 13 -0.16 1.57 -6.71
C LEU A 13 -0.98 1.08 -7.91
N LEU A 14 -2.03 1.80 -8.31
CA LEU A 14 -2.83 1.45 -9.49
C LEU A 14 -2.01 1.48 -10.78
N SER A 15 -1.12 2.47 -10.94
CA SER A 15 -0.18 2.55 -12.06
C SER A 15 0.77 1.36 -12.10
N LYS A 16 1.32 0.94 -10.96
CA LYS A 16 2.17 -0.26 -10.85
C LYS A 16 1.41 -1.53 -11.18
N LEU A 17 0.20 -1.71 -10.65
CA LEU A 17 -0.66 -2.85 -10.99
C LEU A 17 -0.93 -2.90 -12.50
N SER A 18 -1.25 -1.76 -13.13
CA SER A 18 -1.43 -1.71 -14.58
C SER A 18 -0.18 -2.15 -15.34
N LYS A 19 1.02 -1.70 -14.93
CA LYS A 19 2.30 -2.10 -15.52
C LYS A 19 2.63 -3.59 -15.32
N LEU A 20 2.14 -4.20 -14.24
CA LEU A 20 2.26 -5.63 -13.97
C LEU A 20 1.25 -6.49 -14.77
N GLY A 21 0.40 -5.87 -15.60
CA GLY A 21 -0.56 -6.56 -16.46
C GLY A 21 -1.98 -6.65 -15.89
N PHE A 22 -2.26 -6.03 -14.74
CA PHE A 22 -3.61 -5.96 -14.21
C PHE A 22 -4.44 -4.94 -15.01
N GLY A 23 -5.45 -5.42 -15.74
CA GLY A 23 -6.30 -4.58 -16.58
C GLY A 23 -7.80 -4.80 -16.34
N GLY A 24 -8.61 -4.01 -17.06
CA GLY A 24 -10.06 -4.17 -17.12
C GLY A 24 -10.74 -4.14 -15.74
N GLY A 25 -11.68 -5.06 -15.54
CA GLY A 25 -12.51 -5.12 -14.33
C GLY A 25 -11.72 -5.29 -13.03
N LEU A 26 -10.58 -6.00 -13.07
CA LEU A 26 -9.76 -6.22 -11.88
C LEU A 26 -9.06 -4.93 -11.41
N LEU A 27 -8.53 -4.13 -12.35
CA LEU A 27 -7.94 -2.84 -12.01
C LEU A 27 -9.00 -1.85 -11.51
N GLN A 28 -10.20 -1.86 -12.10
CA GLN A 28 -11.33 -1.07 -11.63
C GLN A 28 -11.78 -1.49 -10.23
N TRP A 29 -11.75 -2.80 -9.94
CA TRP A 29 -12.04 -3.33 -8.61
C TRP A 29 -11.03 -2.84 -7.57
N PHE A 30 -9.72 -2.87 -7.87
CA PHE A 30 -8.70 -2.31 -6.99
C PHE A 30 -8.87 -0.80 -6.78
N ARG A 31 -9.20 -0.05 -7.84
CA ARG A 31 -9.51 1.38 -7.73
C ARG A 31 -10.67 1.59 -6.76
N SER A 32 -11.77 0.83 -6.91
CA SER A 32 -12.90 0.88 -5.99
C SER A 32 -12.54 0.48 -4.55
N TYR A 33 -11.68 -0.53 -4.38
CA TYR A 33 -11.24 -1.02 -3.08
C TYR A 33 -10.48 0.05 -2.26
N LEU A 34 -9.69 0.88 -2.95
CA LEU A 34 -8.87 1.93 -2.33
C LEU A 34 -9.63 3.28 -2.17
N SER A 35 -10.67 3.51 -2.99
CA SER A 35 -11.38 4.80 -3.06
C SER A 35 -12.38 5.01 -1.91
N ASN A 36 -12.64 6.28 -1.57
CA ASN A 36 -13.71 6.71 -0.63
C ASN A 36 -13.66 6.03 0.75
N ARG A 37 -12.48 5.60 1.16
CA ARG A 37 -12.25 4.98 2.47
C ARG A 37 -12.32 6.05 3.56
N ARG A 38 -12.89 5.69 4.71
CA ARG A 38 -12.94 6.53 5.90
C ARG A 38 -12.55 5.72 7.14
N GLN A 39 -11.96 6.39 8.12
CA GLN A 39 -11.52 5.78 9.38
C GLN A 39 -11.88 6.65 10.58
N ARG A 40 -12.02 6.01 11.74
CA ARG A 40 -12.13 6.65 13.06
C ARG A 40 -11.47 5.73 14.08
N ILE A 41 -11.10 6.28 15.23
CA ILE A 41 -10.44 5.53 16.30
C ILE A 41 -11.30 5.62 17.55
N THR A 42 -11.45 4.50 18.25
CA THR A 42 -12.05 4.46 19.59
C THR A 42 -10.97 4.06 20.57
N ALA A 43 -10.74 4.90 21.57
CA ALA A 43 -9.75 4.68 22.63
C ALA A 43 -10.31 5.18 23.96
N LEU A 44 -10.14 4.38 25.02
CA LEU A 44 -10.57 4.74 26.39
C LEU A 44 -12.04 5.21 26.49
N GLY A 45 -12.93 4.58 25.70
CA GLY A 45 -14.35 4.92 25.67
C GLY A 45 -14.73 6.15 24.83
N ALA A 46 -13.76 6.91 24.31
CA ALA A 46 -14.00 8.03 23.40
C ALA A 46 -13.79 7.62 21.94
N THR A 47 -14.63 8.14 21.04
CA THR A 47 -14.52 7.88 19.59
C THR A 47 -14.22 9.17 18.83
N SER A 48 -13.24 9.13 17.94
CA SER A 48 -12.85 10.27 17.10
C SER A 48 -13.87 10.55 16.00
N ASN A 49 -13.76 11.73 15.40
CA ASN A 49 -14.43 12.02 14.14
C ASN A 49 -13.97 11.08 13.02
N THR A 50 -14.85 10.87 12.04
CA THR A 50 -14.59 10.03 10.86
C THR A 50 -13.85 10.84 9.79
N LEU A 51 -12.60 10.47 9.52
CA LEU A 51 -11.72 11.12 8.55
C LEU A 51 -11.57 10.30 7.28
N PRO A 52 -11.39 10.92 6.10
CA PRO A 52 -11.07 10.19 4.87
C PRO A 52 -9.67 9.56 4.94
N VAL A 53 -9.50 8.43 4.27
CA VAL A 53 -8.22 7.74 4.11
C VAL A 53 -7.73 7.98 2.69
N THR A 54 -6.74 8.85 2.56
CA THR A 54 -6.20 9.30 1.26
C THR A 54 -4.93 8.56 0.84
N SER A 55 -4.38 7.72 1.71
CA SER A 55 -3.20 6.91 1.46
C SER A 55 -3.23 5.64 2.30
N GLY A 56 -2.38 4.70 1.92
CA GLY A 56 -2.20 3.44 2.61
C GLY A 56 -3.15 2.34 2.12
N VAL A 57 -2.88 1.13 2.59
CA VAL A 57 -3.76 -0.02 2.35
C VAL A 57 -4.55 -0.33 3.62
N PRO A 58 -5.76 -0.92 3.53
CA PRO A 58 -6.54 -1.25 4.71
C PRO A 58 -5.78 -2.21 5.64
N GLN A 59 -5.38 -1.72 6.81
CA GLN A 59 -4.75 -2.56 7.84
C GLN A 59 -5.74 -3.61 8.34
N GLY A 60 -5.25 -4.83 8.59
CA GLY A 60 -6.10 -5.98 8.95
C GLY A 60 -6.82 -6.64 7.78
N SER A 61 -6.63 -6.16 6.54
CA SER A 61 -7.12 -6.85 5.34
C SER A 61 -6.11 -7.88 4.83
N ILE A 62 -6.62 -8.98 4.25
CA ILE A 62 -5.79 -10.01 3.60
C ILE A 62 -5.00 -9.42 2.42
N LEU A 63 -5.60 -8.46 1.71
CA LEU A 63 -4.98 -7.85 0.53
C LEU A 63 -3.95 -6.77 0.85
N GLY A 64 -3.97 -6.19 2.06
CA GLY A 64 -3.05 -5.12 2.44
C GLY A 64 -1.57 -5.52 2.25
N PRO A 65 -1.11 -6.63 2.86
CA PRO A 65 0.24 -7.16 2.65
C PRO A 65 0.60 -7.40 1.19
N ILE A 66 -0.32 -7.99 0.42
CA ILE A 66 -0.08 -8.32 -1.00
C ILE A 66 0.09 -7.04 -1.83
N LEU A 67 -0.81 -6.06 -1.65
CA LEU A 67 -0.74 -4.77 -2.33
C LEU A 67 0.53 -4.00 -1.96
N PHE A 68 0.97 -4.10 -0.71
CA PHE A 68 2.23 -3.48 -0.28
C PHE A 68 3.44 -4.14 -0.96
N LEU A 69 3.50 -5.47 -1.04
CA LEU A 69 4.57 -6.18 -1.75
C LEU A 69 4.62 -5.81 -3.24
N LEU A 70 3.46 -5.73 -3.90
CA LEU A 70 3.37 -5.29 -5.30
C LEU A 70 3.81 -3.83 -5.47
N TYR A 71 3.56 -2.98 -4.48
CA TYR A 71 4.00 -1.59 -4.48
C TYR A 71 5.53 -1.44 -4.44
N VAL A 72 6.21 -2.26 -3.64
CA VAL A 72 7.67 -2.21 -3.45
C VAL A 72 8.46 -3.15 -4.37
N HIS A 73 7.79 -3.94 -5.20
CA HIS A 73 8.38 -5.00 -6.02
C HIS A 73 9.55 -4.54 -6.92
N ASP A 74 9.53 -3.31 -7.42
CA ASP A 74 10.56 -2.76 -8.31
C ASP A 74 11.75 -2.11 -7.58
N LEU A 75 11.69 -1.93 -6.26
CA LEU A 75 12.76 -1.28 -5.48
C LEU A 75 14.14 -1.96 -5.64
N PRO A 76 14.28 -3.30 -5.62
CA PRO A 76 15.58 -3.94 -5.78
C PRO A 76 16.22 -3.65 -7.15
N GLY A 77 15.40 -3.54 -8.21
CA GLY A 77 15.88 -3.26 -9.55
C GLY A 77 16.36 -1.81 -9.76
N LEU A 78 16.01 -0.90 -8.85
CA LEU A 78 16.46 0.50 -8.90
C LEU A 78 17.87 0.68 -8.31
N VAL A 79 18.28 -0.20 -7.40
CA VAL A 79 19.61 -0.14 -6.78
C VAL A 79 20.59 -0.96 -7.62
N LYS A 80 21.39 -0.27 -8.44
CA LYS A 80 22.34 -0.93 -9.35
C LYS A 80 23.71 -1.22 -8.73
N SER A 81 24.06 -0.54 -7.65
CA SER A 81 25.42 -0.53 -7.09
C SER A 81 25.58 -1.35 -5.81
N SER A 82 24.52 -2.03 -5.37
CA SER A 82 24.51 -2.82 -4.14
C SER A 82 23.42 -3.90 -4.21
N GLN A 83 23.53 -4.93 -3.38
CA GLN A 83 22.47 -5.91 -3.19
C GLN A 83 21.41 -5.36 -2.24
N VAL A 84 20.15 -5.64 -2.53
CA VAL A 84 19.01 -5.27 -1.68
C VAL A 84 18.27 -6.53 -1.25
N ALA A 85 18.15 -6.74 0.06
CA ALA A 85 17.24 -7.72 0.64
C ALA A 85 15.99 -7.00 1.16
N MET A 86 14.80 -7.51 0.86
CA MET A 86 13.54 -6.96 1.34
C MET A 86 12.71 -8.04 2.05
N PHE A 87 12.07 -7.66 3.15
CA PHE A 87 11.11 -8.49 3.87
C PHE A 87 10.01 -7.61 4.46
N ALA A 88 8.76 -7.84 4.05
CA ALA A 88 7.64 -6.96 4.40
C ALA A 88 8.00 -5.47 4.12
N ASP A 89 8.02 -4.61 5.13
CA ASP A 89 8.39 -3.19 5.04
C ASP A 89 9.87 -2.88 5.30
N ASP A 90 10.68 -3.88 5.65
CA ASP A 90 12.12 -3.75 5.85
C ASP A 90 12.88 -3.94 4.55
N ALA A 91 13.84 -3.04 4.31
CA ALA A 91 14.81 -3.14 3.21
C ALA A 91 16.22 -2.96 3.76
N LYS A 92 17.12 -3.88 3.41
CA LYS A 92 18.54 -3.85 3.76
C LYS A 92 19.37 -3.74 2.48
N ILE A 93 20.25 -2.75 2.46
CA ILE A 93 21.22 -2.52 1.38
C ILE A 93 22.60 -2.94 1.94
N PHE A 94 23.38 -3.68 1.16
CA PHE A 94 24.68 -4.23 1.56
C PHE A 94 25.88 -3.41 1.09
#